data_AF-A0A2E0Z6Q6-F1
#
_entry.id   AF-A0A2E0Z6Q6-F1
#
_cell.length_a   1.000
_cell.length_b   1.000
_cell.length_c   1.000
_cell.angle_alpha   90.00
_cell.angle_beta   90.00
_cell.angle_gamma   90.00
#
_symmetry.space_group_name_H-M   'P 1'
#
loop_
_entity.id
_entity.type
_entity.pdbx_description
1 polymer ?
#
loop_
_entity_poly.entity_id
_entity_poly.type
_entity_poly.pdbx_seq_one_letter_code
_entity_poly.pdbx_strand_id
1 'polypeptide(L)'
;MLVIPISSDLYKVVKEIVQSKRIIFVTGIPGVGKSLLIQQMALIASEAGRDVHLLRYNLARQPFETEVNITKYPEIDGVTDPAIRKAVGLWARQAVQNWHETHPDPSQLLIGELPLIGNRLIELVEPGDDEAEKLLSGEQSLFIVPVPSWEVREVIEETRKRTLADPQNEQEKLDAPPNVLRAMWQAVNGLAREIGLTKASPQTPYNPYIYGGVFEAILQHRPSQLLLIDQVLRPSQSVYELELLAGTLVPTAAEANATMAEVESRYSRDELAELVQNWHKLITTNPIPPDPGPELRLPLPDTLAGAPEETALTAVQRTALQKIVNLPLDVEPDKLIEVLDEALCTLGVETAVTTANVHKFDVYDSYFNVSRTSEQSGLTFLRGLLQAYRNVLLDLQKPPHTLTVIELPLLRIALETSLRQFDLS
;
A
#
# COMPACT_ATOMS: atom_id res chain seq x y z
N MET A 1 21.14 10.45 -4.53
CA MET A 1 21.94 9.28 -4.09
C MET A 1 21.02 8.07 -3.96
N LEU A 2 21.47 6.90 -4.42
CA LEU A 2 20.73 5.64 -4.24
C LEU A 2 20.78 5.22 -2.76
N VAL A 3 19.61 5.04 -2.14
CA VAL A 3 19.47 4.60 -0.74
C VAL A 3 18.88 3.21 -0.61
N ILE A 4 18.26 2.68 -1.67
CA ILE A 4 17.86 1.27 -1.70
C ILE A 4 19.14 0.43 -1.80
N PRO A 5 19.42 -0.50 -0.86
CA PRO A 5 20.60 -1.35 -0.95
C PRO A 5 20.56 -2.21 -2.21
N ILE A 6 21.65 -2.22 -3.00
CA ILE A 6 21.73 -2.95 -4.27
C ILE A 6 21.49 -4.47 -4.09
N SER A 7 21.79 -5.00 -2.91
CA SER A 7 21.57 -6.40 -2.56
C SER A 7 20.12 -6.73 -2.15
N SER A 8 19.26 -5.73 -1.88
CA SER A 8 17.90 -5.96 -1.40
C SER A 8 16.97 -6.43 -2.50
N ASP A 9 15.94 -7.18 -2.12
CA ASP A 9 14.92 -7.62 -3.08
C ASP A 9 14.11 -6.45 -3.63
N LEU A 10 13.90 -5.41 -2.80
CA LEU A 10 13.31 -4.15 -3.26
C LEU A 10 14.11 -3.53 -4.42
N TYR A 11 15.44 -3.52 -4.36
CA TYR A 11 16.25 -3.02 -5.48
C TYR A 11 16.07 -3.85 -6.74
N LYS A 12 16.06 -5.19 -6.62
CA LYS A 12 15.89 -6.10 -7.77
C LYS A 12 14.54 -5.86 -8.45
N VAL A 13 13.46 -5.82 -7.68
CA VAL A 13 12.09 -5.59 -8.18
C VAL A 13 12.00 -4.21 -8.83
N VAL A 14 12.47 -3.16 -8.16
CA VAL A 14 12.43 -1.80 -8.72
C VAL A 14 13.24 -1.74 -10.02
N LYS A 15 14.44 -2.32 -10.05
CA LYS A 15 15.30 -2.36 -11.24
C LYS A 15 14.63 -3.07 -12.41
N GLU A 16 14.01 -4.22 -12.17
CA GLU A 16 13.28 -4.96 -13.23
C GLU A 16 12.14 -4.12 -13.80
N ILE A 17 11.37 -3.45 -12.93
CA ILE A 17 10.28 -2.56 -13.34
C ILE A 17 10.81 -1.41 -14.20
N VAL A 18 11.83 -0.66 -13.73
CA VAL A 18 12.38 0.46 -14.51
C VAL A 18 13.15 0.02 -15.75
N GLN A 19 13.47 -1.25 -15.91
CA GLN A 19 14.05 -1.77 -17.16
C GLN A 19 12.98 -2.24 -18.16
N SER A 20 11.86 -2.77 -17.68
CA SER A 20 10.83 -3.40 -18.52
C SER A 20 9.69 -2.48 -18.93
N LYS A 21 9.38 -1.45 -18.14
CA LYS A 21 8.21 -0.59 -18.35
C LYS A 21 8.60 0.76 -18.97
N ARG A 22 7.73 1.33 -19.81
CA ARG A 22 7.92 2.70 -20.35
C ARG A 22 7.16 3.74 -19.56
N ILE A 23 6.08 3.34 -18.89
CA ILE A 23 5.25 4.22 -18.09
C ILE A 23 5.05 3.55 -16.74
N ILE A 24 5.43 4.25 -15.68
CA ILE A 24 5.31 3.78 -14.31
C ILE A 24 4.53 4.81 -13.53
N PHE A 25 3.42 4.42 -12.92
CA PHE A 25 2.64 5.29 -12.05
C PHE A 25 2.78 4.82 -10.60
N VAL A 26 3.28 5.67 -9.71
CA VAL A 26 3.32 5.39 -8.28
C VAL A 26 2.13 6.09 -7.62
N THR A 27 1.23 5.31 -7.05
CA THR A 27 0.00 5.79 -6.40
C THR A 27 -0.03 5.51 -4.91
N GLY A 28 -0.90 6.19 -4.17
CA GLY A 28 -1.00 6.02 -2.73
C GLY A 28 -1.35 7.30 -1.97
N ILE A 29 -1.79 7.16 -0.72
CA ILE A 29 -2.03 8.31 0.16
C ILE A 29 -0.72 9.02 0.53
N PRO A 30 -0.73 10.27 1.02
CA PRO A 30 0.46 10.89 1.57
C PRO A 30 1.04 10.08 2.75
N GLY A 31 2.36 10.09 2.88
CA GLY A 31 3.07 9.37 3.95
C GLY A 31 3.33 7.87 3.71
N VAL A 32 3.18 7.36 2.47
CA VAL A 32 3.53 5.96 2.13
C VAL A 32 4.89 5.81 1.42
N GLY A 33 5.66 6.89 1.30
CA GLY A 33 7.00 6.85 0.71
C GLY A 33 7.04 6.99 -0.83
N LYS A 34 5.95 7.43 -1.49
CA LYS A 34 5.89 7.61 -2.95
C LYS A 34 7.05 8.44 -3.50
N SER A 35 7.26 9.64 -2.95
CA SER A 35 8.27 10.57 -3.45
C SER A 35 9.68 9.99 -3.38
N LEU A 36 9.99 9.27 -2.29
CA LEU A 36 11.26 8.55 -2.16
C LEU A 36 11.35 7.42 -3.21
N LEU A 37 10.31 6.60 -3.35
CA LEU A 37 10.31 5.52 -4.34
C LEU A 37 10.50 6.03 -5.77
N ILE A 38 9.82 7.11 -6.15
CA ILE A 38 9.99 7.79 -7.43
C ILE A 38 11.43 8.29 -7.59
N GLN A 39 12.00 8.88 -6.54
CA GLN A 39 13.38 9.34 -6.58
C GLN A 39 14.34 8.19 -6.86
N GLN A 40 14.17 7.07 -6.16
CA GLN A 40 15.02 5.90 -6.32
C GLN A 40 14.83 5.23 -7.68
N MET A 41 13.60 5.14 -8.19
CA MET A 41 13.32 4.68 -9.56
C MET A 41 14.02 5.55 -10.60
N ALA A 42 13.95 6.88 -10.47
CA ALA A 42 14.59 7.81 -11.41
C ALA A 42 16.12 7.63 -11.42
N LEU A 43 16.74 7.46 -10.24
CA LEU A 43 18.19 7.21 -10.13
C LEU A 43 18.58 5.87 -10.79
N ILE A 44 17.85 4.79 -10.50
CA ILE A 44 18.12 3.46 -11.10
C ILE A 44 17.91 3.48 -12.63
N ALA A 45 16.88 4.19 -13.10
CA ALA A 45 16.63 4.36 -14.53
C ALA A 45 17.75 5.15 -15.21
N SER A 46 18.23 6.23 -14.59
CA SER A 46 19.35 7.02 -15.11
C SER A 46 20.66 6.23 -15.14
N GLU A 47 20.95 5.41 -14.11
CA GLU A 47 22.08 4.46 -14.13
C GLU A 47 21.97 3.43 -15.26
N ALA A 48 20.74 3.08 -15.66
CA ALA A 48 20.46 2.21 -16.80
C ALA A 48 20.47 2.94 -18.16
N GLY A 49 20.82 4.23 -18.19
CA GLY A 49 20.88 5.04 -19.40
C GLY A 49 19.51 5.45 -19.96
N ARG A 50 18.49 5.52 -19.10
CA ARG A 50 17.13 5.95 -19.48
C ARG A 50 16.92 7.43 -19.20
N ASP A 51 16.18 8.07 -20.11
CA ASP A 51 15.76 9.46 -19.99
C ASP A 51 14.42 9.52 -19.24
N VAL A 52 14.44 10.10 -18.05
CA VAL A 52 13.30 10.08 -17.12
C VAL A 52 12.48 11.36 -17.23
N HIS A 53 11.18 11.21 -17.51
CA HIS A 53 10.17 12.25 -17.46
C HIS A 53 9.28 12.09 -16.24
N LEU A 54 8.84 13.19 -15.64
CA LEU A 54 7.92 13.15 -14.49
C LEU A 54 6.54 13.68 -14.80
N LEU A 55 5.53 13.05 -14.23
CA LEU A 55 4.19 13.62 -14.06
C LEU A 55 3.89 13.72 -12.57
N ARG A 56 3.55 14.90 -12.05
CA ARG A 56 3.15 15.05 -10.64
C ARG A 56 1.93 15.96 -10.55
N TYR A 57 0.92 15.53 -9.81
CA TYR A 57 -0.31 16.32 -9.61
C TYR A 57 -0.02 17.76 -9.15
N ASN A 58 0.87 17.93 -8.17
CA ASN A 58 1.18 19.26 -7.62
C ASN A 58 1.85 20.21 -8.63
N LEU A 59 2.57 19.68 -9.63
CA LEU A 59 3.16 20.49 -10.69
C LEU A 59 2.16 20.70 -11.84
N ALA A 60 1.42 19.64 -12.19
CA ALA A 60 0.39 19.68 -13.21
C ALA A 60 -0.76 20.63 -12.89
N ARG A 61 -1.10 20.83 -11.59
CA ARG A 61 -2.18 21.73 -11.18
C ARG A 61 -1.84 23.21 -11.28
N GLN A 62 -0.56 23.59 -11.16
CA GLN A 62 -0.16 24.99 -11.04
C GLN A 62 -0.63 25.87 -12.21
N PRO A 63 -0.53 25.45 -13.49
CA PRO A 63 -1.01 26.25 -14.61
C PRO A 63 -2.53 26.48 -14.61
N PHE A 64 -3.31 25.66 -13.90
CA PHE A 64 -4.75 25.84 -13.74
C PHE A 64 -5.08 26.86 -12.63
N GLU A 65 -4.18 27.12 -11.70
CA GLU A 65 -4.34 28.02 -10.54
C GLU A 65 -4.02 29.47 -10.91
N THR A 66 -4.63 29.97 -11.99
CA THR A 66 -4.54 31.38 -12.39
C THR A 66 -5.31 32.28 -11.41
N GLU A 67 -5.02 33.59 -11.37
CA GLU A 67 -5.74 34.56 -10.53
C GLU A 67 -7.27 34.49 -10.71
N VAL A 68 -7.72 34.27 -11.95
CA VAL A 68 -9.14 34.10 -12.29
C VAL A 68 -9.69 32.81 -11.69
N ASN A 69 -8.97 31.69 -11.88
CA ASN A 69 -9.43 30.39 -11.45
C ASN A 69 -9.38 30.21 -9.94
N ILE A 70 -8.34 30.67 -9.24
CA ILE A 70 -8.29 30.58 -7.77
C ILE A 70 -9.38 31.41 -7.09
N THR A 71 -9.85 32.48 -7.76
CA THR A 71 -10.99 33.27 -7.28
C THR A 71 -12.31 32.55 -7.51
N LYS A 72 -12.45 31.89 -8.67
CA LYS A 72 -13.68 31.18 -9.06
C LYS A 72 -13.81 29.81 -8.38
N TYR A 73 -12.69 29.14 -8.15
CA TYR A 73 -12.50 27.76 -7.70
C TYR A 73 -11.42 27.71 -6.59
N PRO A 74 -11.69 28.34 -5.42
CA PRO A 74 -10.69 28.47 -4.37
C PRO A 74 -10.35 27.12 -3.73
N GLU A 75 -9.08 26.97 -3.34
CA GLU A 75 -8.69 25.91 -2.42
C GLU A 75 -9.30 26.19 -1.02
N ILE A 76 -9.93 25.17 -0.42
CA ILE A 76 -10.52 25.27 0.92
C ILE A 76 -9.84 24.24 1.80
N ASP A 77 -9.31 24.63 2.97
CA ASP A 77 -8.66 23.72 3.92
C ASP A 77 -7.53 22.82 3.34
N GLY A 78 -6.80 23.31 2.33
CA GLY A 78 -5.73 22.56 1.67
C GLY A 78 -6.23 21.57 0.61
N VAL A 79 -7.49 21.72 0.17
CA VAL A 79 -8.22 20.77 -0.68
C VAL A 79 -8.61 21.50 -1.97
N THR A 80 -7.94 21.16 -3.08
CA THR A 80 -8.12 21.78 -4.41
C THR A 80 -9.57 21.68 -4.90
N ASP A 81 -10.12 22.69 -5.57
CA ASP A 81 -11.51 22.65 -6.04
C ASP A 81 -11.79 21.49 -7.04
N PRO A 82 -12.98 20.86 -7.01
CA PRO A 82 -13.40 19.82 -7.95
C PRO A 82 -13.18 20.14 -9.44
N ALA A 83 -13.44 21.38 -9.87
CA ALA A 83 -13.28 21.77 -11.27
C ALA A 83 -11.82 21.65 -11.72
N ILE A 84 -10.88 22.14 -10.89
CA ILE A 84 -9.44 22.07 -11.16
C ILE A 84 -8.98 20.61 -11.16
N ARG A 85 -9.45 19.78 -10.22
CA ARG A 85 -9.12 18.35 -10.19
C ARG A 85 -9.52 17.65 -11.49
N LYS A 86 -10.76 17.87 -11.93
CA LYS A 86 -11.28 17.27 -13.16
C LYS A 86 -10.49 17.73 -14.38
N ALA A 87 -10.19 19.03 -14.46
CA ALA A 87 -9.41 19.59 -15.56
C ALA A 87 -7.99 19.01 -15.62
N VAL A 88 -7.28 18.95 -14.49
CA VAL A 88 -5.95 18.34 -14.40
C VAL A 88 -5.99 16.87 -14.82
N GLY A 89 -7.02 16.14 -14.40
CA GLY A 89 -7.23 14.74 -14.78
C GLY A 89 -7.41 14.52 -16.28
N LEU A 90 -8.32 15.27 -16.90
CA LEU A 90 -8.56 15.21 -18.34
C LEU A 90 -7.31 15.58 -19.14
N TRP A 91 -6.62 16.65 -18.74
CA TRP A 91 -5.35 17.04 -19.37
C TRP A 91 -4.29 15.94 -19.22
N ALA A 92 -4.13 15.37 -18.02
CA ALA A 92 -3.08 14.38 -17.76
C ALA A 92 -3.27 13.13 -18.62
N ARG A 93 -4.51 12.70 -18.83
CA ARG A 93 -4.82 11.55 -19.70
C ARG A 93 -4.35 11.78 -21.14
N GLN A 94 -4.61 12.97 -21.70
CA GLN A 94 -4.09 13.32 -23.03
C GLN A 94 -2.57 13.53 -23.02
N ALA A 95 -2.01 14.13 -21.95
CA ALA A 95 -0.58 14.39 -21.85
C ALA A 95 0.25 13.09 -21.84
N VAL A 96 -0.26 12.02 -21.22
CA VAL A 96 0.38 10.69 -21.25
C VAL A 96 0.43 10.15 -22.69
N GLN A 97 -0.67 10.26 -23.44
CA GLN A 97 -0.70 9.84 -24.84
C GLN A 97 0.27 10.68 -25.71
N ASN A 98 0.20 12.01 -25.58
CA ASN A 98 1.09 12.91 -26.31
C ASN A 98 2.57 12.65 -25.99
N TRP A 99 2.88 12.38 -24.72
CA TRP A 99 4.24 12.01 -24.31
C TRP A 99 4.70 10.73 -25.02
N HIS A 100 3.86 9.69 -25.03
CA HIS A 100 4.18 8.43 -25.67
C HIS A 100 4.47 8.58 -27.18
N GLU A 101 3.68 9.40 -27.88
CA GLU A 101 3.85 9.67 -29.31
C GLU A 101 5.10 10.50 -29.61
N THR A 102 5.39 11.49 -28.77
CA THR A 102 6.55 12.39 -28.95
C THR A 102 7.88 11.76 -28.53
N HIS A 103 7.82 10.73 -27.69
CA HIS A 103 8.99 10.02 -27.18
C HIS A 103 8.89 8.53 -27.52
N PRO A 104 8.98 8.09 -28.79
CA PRO A 104 8.77 6.67 -29.15
C PRO A 104 9.91 5.75 -28.70
N ASP A 105 11.08 6.30 -28.39
CA ASP A 105 12.27 5.54 -28.04
C ASP A 105 12.09 4.75 -26.72
N PRO A 106 12.41 3.45 -26.68
CA PRO A 106 12.34 2.63 -25.46
C PRO A 106 13.17 3.15 -24.28
N SER A 107 14.24 3.89 -24.53
CA SER A 107 15.07 4.54 -23.49
C SER A 107 14.31 5.61 -22.71
N GLN A 108 13.22 6.16 -23.26
CA GLN A 108 12.39 7.16 -22.61
C GLN A 108 11.45 6.50 -21.60
N LEU A 109 11.42 7.03 -20.37
CA LEU A 109 10.62 6.55 -19.26
C LEU A 109 9.77 7.67 -18.67
N LEU A 110 8.46 7.45 -18.52
CA LEU A 110 7.58 8.34 -17.78
C LEU A 110 7.32 7.76 -16.39
N ILE A 111 7.58 8.53 -15.34
CA ILE A 111 7.23 8.20 -13.95
C ILE A 111 6.20 9.21 -13.43
N GLY A 112 5.00 8.76 -13.11
CA GLY A 112 3.94 9.61 -12.58
C GLY A 112 3.66 9.38 -11.09
N GLU A 113 3.48 10.45 -10.31
CA GLU A 113 2.93 10.39 -8.96
C GLU A 113 1.42 10.66 -8.99
N LEU A 114 0.61 9.65 -8.64
CA LEU A 114 -0.84 9.71 -8.73
C LEU A 114 -1.51 9.71 -7.35
N PRO A 115 -2.03 10.85 -6.85
CA PRO A 115 -2.67 10.90 -5.54
C PRO A 115 -4.18 10.59 -5.65
N LEU A 116 -4.53 9.39 -6.14
CA LEU A 116 -5.89 9.01 -6.58
C LEU A 116 -7.02 9.30 -5.58
N ILE A 117 -6.77 9.08 -4.28
CA ILE A 117 -7.76 9.32 -3.23
C ILE A 117 -8.21 10.79 -3.24
N GLY A 118 -9.52 10.98 -3.35
CA GLY A 118 -10.16 12.29 -3.45
C GLY A 118 -10.29 12.82 -4.88
N ASN A 119 -10.42 11.95 -5.88
CA ASN A 119 -10.63 12.34 -7.29
C ASN A 119 -9.49 13.21 -7.84
N ARG A 120 -8.23 12.76 -7.72
CA ARG A 120 -7.09 13.46 -8.33
C ARG A 120 -6.37 12.52 -9.28
N LEU A 121 -6.35 12.87 -10.57
CA LEU A 121 -5.82 12.02 -11.65
C LEU A 121 -6.54 10.67 -11.73
N ILE A 122 -7.81 10.59 -11.31
CA ILE A 122 -8.60 9.36 -11.35
C ILE A 122 -8.86 8.93 -12.80
N GLU A 123 -8.87 9.90 -13.72
CA GLU A 123 -8.99 9.72 -15.16
C GLU A 123 -7.93 8.79 -15.75
N LEU A 124 -6.77 8.63 -15.09
CA LEU A 124 -5.74 7.68 -15.53
C LEU A 124 -6.05 6.22 -15.16
N VAL A 125 -6.94 5.99 -14.20
CA VAL A 125 -7.36 4.64 -13.77
C VAL A 125 -8.75 4.27 -14.26
N GLU A 126 -9.58 5.26 -14.59
CA GLU A 126 -10.89 5.07 -15.21
C GLU A 126 -10.74 4.54 -16.65
N PRO A 127 -11.44 3.45 -17.02
CA PRO A 127 -11.56 3.05 -18.42
C PRO A 127 -12.14 4.20 -19.26
N GLY A 128 -11.46 4.54 -20.35
CA GLY A 128 -11.90 5.55 -21.30
C GLY A 128 -12.00 5.00 -22.72
N ASP A 129 -12.82 5.64 -23.54
CA ASP A 129 -12.90 5.38 -24.98
C ASP A 129 -12.01 6.38 -25.74
N ASP A 130 -10.70 6.24 -25.58
CA ASP A 130 -9.69 7.09 -26.21
C ASP A 130 -8.37 6.32 -26.45
N GLU A 131 -7.45 6.95 -27.18
CA GLU A 131 -6.18 6.32 -27.54
C GLU A 131 -5.26 6.07 -26.33
N ALA A 132 -5.42 6.83 -25.25
CA ALA A 132 -4.65 6.62 -24.03
C ALA A 132 -5.02 5.29 -23.35
N GLU A 133 -6.24 4.78 -23.53
CA GLU A 133 -6.70 3.57 -22.86
C GLU A 133 -5.85 2.33 -23.19
N LYS A 134 -5.49 2.15 -24.47
CA LYS A 134 -4.64 1.01 -24.91
C LYS A 134 -3.27 1.06 -24.24
N LEU A 135 -2.76 2.27 -24.01
CA LEU A 135 -1.49 2.50 -23.37
C LEU A 135 -1.56 2.27 -21.86
N LEU A 136 -2.59 2.80 -21.19
CA LEU A 136 -2.78 2.71 -19.73
C LEU A 136 -3.12 1.29 -19.26
N SER A 137 -3.83 0.52 -20.10
CA SER A 137 -4.16 -0.90 -19.83
C SER A 137 -3.14 -1.89 -20.37
N GLY A 138 -2.20 -1.44 -21.21
CA GLY A 138 -1.24 -2.29 -21.91
C GLY A 138 0.02 -2.62 -21.09
N GLU A 139 0.81 -3.57 -21.60
CA GLU A 139 1.98 -4.13 -20.90
C GLU A 139 3.14 -3.12 -20.68
N GLN A 140 3.15 -2.00 -21.41
CA GLN A 140 4.15 -0.94 -21.27
C GLN A 140 3.94 -0.06 -20.03
N SER A 141 2.74 -0.11 -19.45
CA SER A 141 2.35 0.64 -18.26
C SER A 141 2.32 -0.26 -17.03
N LEU A 142 2.69 0.29 -15.88
CA LEU A 142 2.52 -0.38 -14.58
C LEU A 142 2.16 0.63 -13.50
N PHE A 143 1.13 0.33 -12.73
CA PHE A 143 0.72 1.09 -11.55
C PHE A 143 1.26 0.41 -10.29
N ILE A 144 2.05 1.13 -9.51
CA ILE A 144 2.72 0.63 -8.32
C ILE A 144 2.12 1.29 -7.10
N VAL A 145 1.81 0.47 -6.11
CA VAL A 145 1.34 0.93 -4.80
C VAL A 145 2.40 0.54 -3.76
N PRO A 146 3.20 1.47 -3.23
CA PRO A 146 4.04 1.18 -2.08
C PRO A 146 3.14 0.95 -0.85
N VAL A 147 3.27 -0.22 -0.25
CA VAL A 147 2.54 -0.66 0.94
C VAL A 147 3.54 -0.78 2.09
N PRO A 148 3.78 0.30 2.84
CA PRO A 148 4.71 0.25 3.98
C PRO A 148 4.19 -0.66 5.10
N SER A 149 5.10 -1.33 5.81
CA SER A 149 4.78 -1.92 7.12
C SER A 149 4.38 -0.83 8.11
N TRP A 150 3.83 -1.22 9.28
CA TRP A 150 3.52 -0.26 10.34
C TRP A 150 4.75 0.54 10.78
N GLU A 151 5.86 -0.15 10.98
CA GLU A 151 7.12 0.43 11.45
C GLU A 151 7.66 1.44 10.43
N VAL A 152 7.63 1.07 9.15
CA VAL A 152 8.03 1.97 8.07
C VAL A 152 7.08 3.16 7.99
N ARG A 153 5.77 2.93 8.11
CA ARG A 153 4.75 4.00 8.10
C ARG A 153 4.97 5.00 9.23
N GLU A 154 5.22 4.54 10.45
CA GLU A 154 5.52 5.41 11.60
C GLU A 154 6.76 6.28 11.33
N VAL A 155 7.84 5.69 10.80
CA VAL A 155 9.06 6.45 10.48
C VAL A 155 8.80 7.48 9.39
N ILE A 156 8.01 7.16 8.37
CA ILE A 156 7.66 8.12 7.31
C ILE A 156 6.85 9.28 7.88
N GLU A 157 5.85 9.01 8.73
CA GLU A 157 5.02 10.05 9.34
C GLU A 157 5.83 10.97 10.26
N GLU A 158 6.74 10.42 11.08
CA GLU A 158 7.64 11.21 11.92
C GLU A 158 8.63 12.04 11.10
N THR A 159 9.15 11.48 10.02
CA THR A 159 10.04 12.21 9.10
C THR A 159 9.28 13.37 8.45
N ARG A 160 8.04 13.15 8.01
CA ARG A 160 7.20 14.19 7.41
C ARG A 160 6.86 15.30 8.40
N LYS A 161 6.57 14.98 9.66
CA LYS A 161 6.37 16.01 10.71
C LYS A 161 7.60 16.90 10.85
N ARG A 162 8.80 16.31 10.77
CA ARG A 162 10.07 17.06 10.83
C ARG A 162 10.26 17.96 9.62
N THR A 163 10.09 17.44 8.40
CA THR A 163 10.32 18.22 7.17
C THR A 163 9.27 19.29 6.93
N LEU A 164 8.04 19.11 7.43
CA LEU A 164 7.04 20.19 7.45
C LEU A 164 7.44 21.33 8.40
N ALA A 165 8.10 21.03 9.51
CA ALA A 165 8.57 22.03 10.47
C ALA A 165 9.85 22.74 10.01
N ASP A 166 10.72 22.03 9.28
CA ASP A 166 12.00 22.52 8.78
C ASP A 166 12.24 22.01 7.34
N PRO A 167 11.62 22.64 6.33
CA PRO A 167 11.67 22.17 4.95
C PRO A 167 13.03 22.45 4.31
N GLN A 168 13.59 21.42 3.69
CA GLN A 168 14.83 21.47 2.92
C GLN A 168 14.58 21.74 1.43
N ASN A 169 13.33 21.66 0.98
CA ASN A 169 12.91 21.92 -0.40
C ASN A 169 11.52 22.59 -0.45
N GLU A 170 11.29 23.45 -1.45
CA GLU A 170 9.99 24.14 -1.63
C GLU A 170 8.81 23.15 -1.84
N GLN A 171 9.05 21.99 -2.46
CA GLN A 171 8.01 20.96 -2.63
C GLN A 171 7.58 20.34 -1.30
N GLU A 172 8.41 20.37 -0.25
CA GLU A 172 8.04 19.89 1.09
C GLU A 172 7.03 20.84 1.77
N LYS A 173 6.93 22.10 1.33
CA LYS A 173 5.86 23.00 1.78
C LYS A 173 4.51 22.68 1.14
N LEU A 174 4.53 22.01 -0.01
CA LEU A 174 3.34 21.56 -0.73
C LEU A 174 2.85 20.19 -0.26
N ASP A 175 3.54 19.60 0.72
CA ASP A 175 3.14 18.33 1.28
C ASP A 175 1.83 18.45 2.06
N ALA A 176 0.93 17.49 1.83
CA ALA A 176 -0.32 17.38 2.56
C ALA A 176 -0.08 17.43 4.10
N PRO A 177 -0.81 18.32 4.82
CA PRO A 177 -0.70 18.46 6.27
C PRO A 177 -1.36 17.28 7.02
N PRO A 178 -1.12 17.11 8.33
CA PRO A 178 -1.59 15.94 9.10
C PRO A 178 -3.10 15.70 9.08
N ASN A 179 -3.91 16.77 9.05
CA ASN A 179 -5.37 16.67 8.94
C ASN A 179 -5.79 16.04 7.60
N VAL A 180 -5.10 16.38 6.51
CA VAL A 180 -5.34 15.82 5.18
C VAL A 180 -4.92 14.35 5.12
N LEU A 181 -3.82 13.96 5.76
CA LEU A 181 -3.44 12.54 5.90
C LEU A 181 -4.53 11.73 6.59
N ARG A 182 -5.05 12.24 7.72
CA ARG A 182 -6.13 11.58 8.46
C ARG A 182 -7.41 11.47 7.63
N ALA A 183 -7.80 12.53 6.94
CA ALA A 183 -8.97 12.52 6.08
C ALA A 183 -8.83 11.52 4.91
N MET A 184 -7.64 11.43 4.30
CA MET A 184 -7.38 10.45 3.23
C MET A 184 -7.41 9.01 3.74
N TRP A 185 -6.87 8.76 4.94
CA TRP A 185 -6.99 7.43 5.54
C TRP A 185 -8.44 7.08 5.91
N GLN A 186 -9.22 8.04 6.41
CA GLN A 186 -10.65 7.85 6.64
C GLN A 186 -11.41 7.54 5.35
N ALA A 187 -11.04 8.17 4.23
CA ALA A 187 -11.60 7.87 2.92
C ALA A 187 -11.25 6.44 2.46
N VAL A 188 -10.00 5.98 2.69
CA VAL A 188 -9.59 4.59 2.41
C VAL A 188 -10.40 3.61 3.25
N ASN A 189 -10.55 3.84 4.56
CA ASN A 189 -11.40 3.00 5.44
C ASN A 189 -12.89 3.07 5.06
N GLY A 190 -13.36 4.21 4.57
CA GLY A 190 -14.70 4.38 4.00
C GLY A 190 -14.90 3.43 2.83
N LEU A 191 -14.01 3.53 1.84
CA LEU A 191 -14.06 2.71 0.64
C LEU A 191 -13.92 1.21 0.96
N ALA A 192 -12.98 0.83 1.83
CA ALA A 192 -12.80 -0.56 2.26
C ALA A 192 -14.11 -1.20 2.75
N ARG A 193 -14.91 -0.47 3.54
CA ARG A 193 -16.22 -0.93 3.99
C ARG A 193 -17.21 -1.11 2.85
N GLU A 194 -17.23 -0.17 1.91
CA GLU A 194 -18.17 -0.19 0.78
C GLU A 194 -17.89 -1.36 -0.17
N ILE A 195 -16.62 -1.72 -0.38
CA ILE A 195 -16.22 -2.86 -1.22
C ILE A 195 -16.12 -4.19 -0.45
N GLY A 196 -16.50 -4.21 0.84
CA GLY A 196 -16.53 -5.43 1.65
C GLY A 196 -15.16 -5.95 2.12
N LEU A 197 -14.09 -5.15 2.01
CA LEU A 197 -12.78 -5.46 2.58
C LEU A 197 -12.80 -5.24 4.11
N THR A 198 -13.26 -6.25 4.85
CA THR A 198 -13.33 -6.30 6.34
C THR A 198 -14.21 -5.23 7.01
N LYS A 199 -14.52 -5.39 8.31
CA LYS A 199 -15.24 -4.37 9.11
C LYS A 199 -14.31 -3.21 9.52
N ALA A 200 -13.63 -2.59 8.55
CA ALA A 200 -12.85 -1.38 8.80
C ALA A 200 -13.72 -0.32 9.50
N SER A 201 -13.20 0.36 10.51
CA SER A 201 -13.87 1.47 11.19
C SER A 201 -13.18 2.79 10.87
N PRO A 202 -13.85 3.95 10.97
CA PRO A 202 -13.19 5.25 10.81
C PRO A 202 -12.02 5.49 11.77
N GLN A 203 -11.96 4.74 12.88
CA GLN A 203 -10.92 4.80 13.90
C GLN A 203 -9.83 3.72 13.72
N THR A 204 -9.97 2.84 12.72
CA THR A 204 -8.95 1.82 12.44
C THR A 204 -7.66 2.54 12.05
N PRO A 205 -6.53 2.31 12.74
CA PRO A 205 -5.25 2.89 12.36
C PRO A 205 -4.81 2.37 10.99
N TYR A 206 -3.73 2.91 10.43
CA TYR A 206 -3.17 2.40 9.18
C TYR A 206 -3.05 0.87 9.22
N ASN A 207 -3.49 0.19 8.16
CA ASN A 207 -3.35 -1.25 7.98
C ASN A 207 -2.95 -1.50 6.51
N PRO A 208 -1.78 -2.11 6.24
CA PRO A 208 -1.26 -2.36 4.91
C PRO A 208 -2.15 -3.28 4.08
N TYR A 209 -2.91 -4.20 4.71
CA TYR A 209 -3.83 -5.09 4.00
C TYR A 209 -5.08 -4.35 3.52
N ILE A 210 -5.69 -3.55 4.41
CA ILE A 210 -6.82 -2.68 4.04
C ILE A 210 -6.38 -1.69 2.97
N TYR A 211 -5.22 -1.08 3.16
CA TYR A 211 -4.63 -0.14 2.23
C TYR A 211 -4.36 -0.78 0.85
N GLY A 212 -3.64 -1.90 0.82
CA GLY A 212 -3.32 -2.62 -0.41
C GLY A 212 -4.57 -3.03 -1.17
N GLY A 213 -5.51 -3.70 -0.49
CA GLY A 213 -6.74 -4.18 -1.12
C GLY A 213 -7.63 -3.05 -1.68
N VAL A 214 -7.68 -1.89 -1.00
CA VAL A 214 -8.39 -0.72 -1.55
C VAL A 214 -7.74 -0.24 -2.84
N PHE A 215 -6.40 -0.18 -2.90
CA PHE A 215 -5.72 0.26 -4.12
C PHE A 215 -5.76 -0.79 -5.24
N GLU A 216 -5.78 -2.08 -4.93
CA GLU A 216 -6.06 -3.13 -5.93
C GLU A 216 -7.45 -2.94 -6.53
N ALA A 217 -8.46 -2.67 -5.71
CA ALA A 217 -9.81 -2.38 -6.20
C ALA A 217 -9.85 -1.11 -7.07
N ILE A 218 -9.17 -0.03 -6.65
CA ILE A 218 -9.04 1.20 -7.46
C ILE A 218 -8.37 0.92 -8.81
N LEU A 219 -7.39 0.01 -8.85
CA LEU A 219 -6.58 -0.29 -10.02
C LEU A 219 -7.06 -1.52 -10.81
N GLN A 220 -8.27 -2.03 -10.56
CA GLN A 220 -8.78 -3.26 -11.17
C GLN A 220 -8.79 -3.28 -12.71
N HIS A 221 -8.72 -2.11 -13.35
CA HIS A 221 -8.65 -1.94 -14.81
C HIS A 221 -7.25 -1.61 -15.34
N ARG A 222 -6.22 -1.73 -14.50
CA ARG A 222 -4.84 -1.34 -14.82
C ARG A 222 -3.87 -2.46 -14.43
N PRO A 223 -2.80 -2.69 -15.23
CA PRO A 223 -1.68 -3.51 -14.77
C PRO A 223 -1.11 -2.89 -13.51
N SER A 224 -1.24 -3.59 -12.39
CA SER A 224 -0.85 -3.05 -11.09
C SER A 224 -0.08 -4.05 -10.25
N GLN A 225 0.73 -3.52 -9.35
CA GLN A 225 1.54 -4.29 -8.42
C GLN A 225 1.59 -3.58 -7.06
N LEU A 226 1.25 -4.32 -6.01
CA LEU A 226 1.56 -3.92 -4.64
C LEU A 226 3.06 -4.16 -4.38
N LEU A 227 3.75 -3.14 -3.87
CA LEU A 227 5.15 -3.22 -3.49
C LEU A 227 5.25 -3.08 -1.98
N LEU A 228 5.46 -4.20 -1.28
CA LEU A 228 5.65 -4.20 0.17
C LEU A 228 6.94 -3.47 0.52
N ILE A 229 6.86 -2.51 1.44
CA ILE A 229 8.01 -1.75 1.94
C ILE A 229 8.15 -2.02 3.44
N ASP A 230 9.01 -2.98 3.78
CA ASP A 230 9.35 -3.38 5.15
C ASP A 230 10.69 -2.79 5.62
N GLN A 231 11.46 -2.20 4.71
CA GLN A 231 12.73 -1.57 5.01
C GLN A 231 12.61 -0.06 5.18
N VAL A 232 13.15 0.45 6.29
CA VAL A 232 13.32 1.90 6.51
C VAL A 232 14.48 2.42 5.65
N LEU A 233 14.15 3.27 4.68
CA LEU A 233 15.12 3.97 3.83
C LEU A 233 15.32 5.40 4.33
N ARG A 234 16.56 5.84 4.48
CA ARG A 234 16.91 7.16 5.05
C ARG A 234 17.65 8.02 4.01
N PRO A 235 16.95 8.89 3.26
CA PRO A 235 17.61 9.82 2.37
C PRO A 235 18.39 10.88 3.16
N SER A 236 19.55 11.27 2.62
CA SER A 236 20.41 12.32 3.18
C SER A 236 20.08 13.73 2.67
N GLN A 237 19.20 13.82 1.68
CA GLN A 237 18.75 15.04 1.00
C GLN A 237 17.23 14.97 0.81
N SER A 238 16.62 16.07 0.33
CA SER A 238 15.20 16.07 0.00
C SER A 238 14.87 15.01 -1.05
N VAL A 239 13.75 14.33 -0.87
CA VAL A 239 13.22 13.34 -1.83
C VAL A 239 12.74 13.98 -3.13
N TYR A 240 12.62 15.31 -3.15
CA TYR A 240 12.23 16.09 -4.32
C TYR A 240 13.42 16.59 -5.14
N GLU A 241 14.65 16.42 -4.63
CA GLU A 241 15.87 16.75 -5.34
C GLU A 241 16.16 15.66 -6.39
N LEU A 242 15.86 15.97 -7.64
CA LEU A 242 16.01 15.10 -8.81
C LEU A 242 16.71 15.87 -9.93
N GLU A 243 18.04 15.74 -9.98
CA GLU A 243 18.88 16.46 -10.95
C GLU A 243 18.86 15.84 -12.36
N LEU A 244 18.39 14.59 -12.49
CA LEU A 244 18.56 13.74 -13.69
C LEU A 244 17.25 13.55 -14.48
N LEU A 245 16.47 14.62 -14.66
CA LEU A 245 15.21 14.55 -15.40
C LEU A 245 15.37 15.07 -16.83
N ALA A 246 14.90 14.30 -17.80
CA ALA A 246 14.77 14.71 -19.19
C ALA A 246 13.62 15.71 -19.40
N GLY A 247 12.56 15.62 -18.57
CA GLY A 247 11.42 16.52 -18.66
C GLY A 247 10.43 16.36 -17.50
N THR A 248 9.51 17.30 -17.40
CA THR A 248 8.33 17.19 -16.52
C THR A 248 7.11 17.59 -17.32
N LEU A 249 6.08 16.76 -17.29
CA LEU A 249 4.79 17.03 -17.91
C LEU A 249 4.09 18.11 -17.08
N VAL A 250 3.95 19.29 -17.67
CA VAL A 250 3.23 20.44 -17.11
C VAL A 250 2.38 21.05 -18.23
N PRO A 251 1.11 21.40 -17.97
CA PRO A 251 0.28 22.02 -18.99
C PRO A 251 0.87 23.37 -19.41
N THR A 252 0.79 23.67 -20.70
CA THR A 252 0.90 25.06 -21.15
C THR A 252 -0.32 25.86 -20.68
N ALA A 253 -0.20 27.18 -20.60
CA ALA A 253 -1.33 28.05 -20.26
C ALA A 253 -2.51 27.88 -21.25
N ALA A 254 -2.23 27.61 -22.53
CA ALA A 254 -3.25 27.38 -23.54
C ALA A 254 -4.00 26.07 -23.30
N GLU A 255 -3.28 24.99 -22.99
CA GLU A 255 -3.89 23.69 -22.65
C GLU A 255 -4.72 23.80 -21.37
N ALA A 256 -4.19 24.43 -20.31
CA ALA A 256 -4.92 24.61 -19.06
C ALA A 256 -6.23 25.38 -19.28
N ASN A 257 -6.19 26.48 -20.04
CA ASN A 257 -7.39 27.26 -20.37
C ASN A 257 -8.39 26.47 -21.22
N ALA A 258 -7.92 25.72 -22.21
CA ALA A 258 -8.77 24.91 -23.08
C ALA A 258 -9.48 23.81 -22.27
N THR A 259 -8.76 23.09 -21.42
CA THR A 259 -9.33 22.02 -20.60
C THR A 259 -10.27 22.57 -19.52
N MET A 260 -9.98 23.75 -18.94
CA MET A 260 -10.95 24.42 -18.05
C MET A 260 -12.24 24.78 -18.77
N ALA A 261 -12.14 25.36 -19.98
CA ALA A 261 -13.32 25.67 -20.79
C ALA A 261 -14.13 24.40 -21.16
N GLU A 262 -13.44 23.30 -21.46
CA GLU A 262 -14.07 22.00 -21.68
C GLU A 262 -14.84 21.52 -20.45
N VAL A 263 -14.21 21.54 -19.27
CA VAL A 263 -14.86 21.16 -18.00
C VAL A 263 -16.09 22.02 -17.73
N GLU A 264 -15.96 23.33 -17.87
CA GLU A 264 -17.06 24.28 -17.65
C GLU A 264 -18.22 24.13 -18.64
N SER A 265 -17.93 23.67 -19.86
CA SER A 265 -18.95 23.42 -20.88
C SER A 265 -19.70 22.11 -20.67
N ARG A 266 -19.08 21.13 -19.99
CA ARG A 266 -19.61 19.76 -19.85
C ARG A 266 -20.21 19.47 -18.49
N TYR A 267 -19.75 20.16 -17.45
CA TYR A 267 -20.15 19.86 -16.08
C TYR A 267 -20.60 21.12 -15.35
N SER A 268 -21.73 20.98 -14.66
CA SER A 268 -22.15 21.92 -13.62
C SER A 268 -21.29 21.76 -12.36
N ARG A 269 -21.33 22.75 -11.47
CA ARG A 269 -20.63 22.69 -10.17
C ARG A 269 -21.13 21.55 -9.30
N ASP A 270 -22.42 21.26 -9.33
CA ASP A 270 -23.03 20.21 -8.52
C ASP A 270 -22.60 18.82 -9.02
N GLU A 271 -22.54 18.62 -10.34
CA GLU A 271 -22.01 17.38 -10.94
C GLU A 271 -20.53 17.17 -10.58
N LEU A 272 -19.71 18.23 -10.63
CA LEU A 272 -18.30 18.15 -10.22
C LEU A 272 -18.15 17.80 -8.74
N ALA A 273 -18.97 18.40 -7.88
CA ALA A 273 -19.00 18.08 -6.46
C ALA A 273 -19.43 16.61 -6.24
N GLU A 274 -20.43 16.14 -6.98
CA GLU A 274 -20.88 14.75 -6.91
C GLU A 274 -19.78 13.77 -7.36
N LEU A 275 -19.09 14.06 -8.47
CA LEU A 275 -17.96 13.26 -8.97
C LEU A 275 -16.85 13.15 -7.93
N VAL A 276 -16.53 14.24 -7.24
CA VAL A 276 -15.51 14.23 -6.18
C VAL A 276 -15.97 13.49 -4.93
N GLN A 277 -17.22 13.62 -4.52
CA GLN A 277 -17.75 12.87 -3.37
C GLN A 277 -17.81 11.36 -3.65
N ASN A 278 -18.18 11.02 -4.88
CA ASN A 278 -18.43 9.65 -5.32
C ASN A 278 -17.33 9.12 -6.23
N TRP A 279 -16.10 9.60 -6.07
CA TRP A 279 -14.96 9.25 -6.93
C TRP A 279 -14.66 7.74 -6.99
N HIS A 280 -15.13 7.01 -5.99
CA HIS A 280 -14.99 5.56 -5.88
C HIS A 280 -16.14 4.78 -6.54
N LYS A 281 -17.19 5.45 -7.04
CA LYS A 281 -18.35 4.79 -7.69
C LYS A 281 -17.93 3.89 -8.86
N LEU A 282 -16.88 4.25 -9.61
CA LEU A 282 -16.35 3.39 -10.68
C LEU A 282 -15.96 2.00 -10.22
N ILE A 283 -15.55 1.86 -8.95
CA ILE A 283 -15.08 0.61 -8.36
C ILE A 283 -16.26 -0.14 -7.73
N THR A 284 -17.20 0.58 -7.10
CA THR A 284 -18.33 -0.03 -6.37
C THR A 284 -19.48 -0.49 -7.27
N THR A 285 -19.56 -0.01 -8.52
CA THR A 285 -20.65 -0.39 -9.45
C THR A 285 -20.38 -1.70 -10.19
N ASN A 286 -19.10 -2.08 -10.39
CA ASN A 286 -18.67 -3.36 -10.98
C ASN A 286 -17.37 -3.84 -10.29
N PRO A 287 -17.41 -4.22 -9.00
CA PRO A 287 -16.22 -4.71 -8.32
C PRO A 287 -15.84 -6.07 -8.92
N ILE A 288 -14.64 -6.17 -9.49
CA ILE A 288 -13.98 -7.46 -9.62
C ILE A 288 -13.49 -7.78 -8.21
N PRO A 289 -13.96 -8.87 -7.57
CA PRO A 289 -13.40 -9.28 -6.29
C PRO A 289 -11.88 -9.38 -6.45
N PRO A 290 -11.08 -8.83 -5.52
CA PRO A 290 -9.64 -8.97 -5.61
C PRO A 290 -9.31 -10.45 -5.77
N ASP A 291 -8.44 -10.76 -6.74
CA ASP A 291 -7.83 -12.09 -6.81
C ASP A 291 -7.28 -12.38 -5.40
N PRO A 292 -7.59 -13.52 -4.76
CA PRO A 292 -7.02 -13.87 -3.45
C PRO A 292 -5.49 -13.84 -3.42
N GLY A 293 -4.86 -13.67 -4.59
CA GLY A 293 -3.44 -13.51 -4.77
C GLY A 293 -2.76 -14.87 -4.82
N PRO A 294 -1.49 -14.92 -5.24
CA PRO A 294 -0.68 -16.10 -5.02
C PRO A 294 -0.63 -16.41 -3.52
N GLU A 295 -0.60 -17.70 -3.17
CA GLU A 295 -0.31 -18.18 -1.82
C GLU A 295 0.85 -17.35 -1.23
N LEU A 296 0.57 -16.62 -0.14
CA LEU A 296 1.55 -15.77 0.56
C LEU A 296 2.69 -16.63 1.09
N ARG A 297 3.67 -16.94 0.24
CA ARG A 297 4.99 -17.39 0.66
C ARG A 297 5.76 -16.16 1.09
N LEU A 298 5.49 -15.72 2.32
CA LEU A 298 6.32 -14.72 2.98
C LEU A 298 7.77 -15.21 2.87
N PRO A 299 8.72 -14.41 2.33
CA PRO A 299 10.11 -14.78 2.37
C PRO A 299 10.51 -15.04 3.83
N LEU A 300 11.18 -16.18 4.02
CA LEU A 300 11.69 -16.63 5.31
C LEU A 300 12.53 -15.49 5.93
N PRO A 301 12.27 -15.06 7.17
CA PRO A 301 13.21 -14.21 7.88
C PRO A 301 14.53 -14.97 8.08
N ASP A 302 15.67 -14.36 7.75
CA ASP A 302 17.01 -14.87 8.06
C ASP A 302 17.25 -15.04 9.58
N THR A 303 16.30 -14.66 10.43
CA THR A 303 16.46 -14.47 11.88
C THR A 303 16.25 -15.71 12.75
N LEU A 304 15.95 -16.89 12.19
CA LEU A 304 16.00 -18.14 12.96
C LEU A 304 17.34 -18.88 12.85
N ALA A 305 18.20 -18.51 11.89
CA ALA A 305 19.52 -19.12 11.74
C ALA A 305 20.53 -18.71 12.83
N GLY A 306 20.17 -17.76 13.71
CA GLY A 306 21.03 -17.23 14.78
C GLY A 306 20.37 -17.13 16.15
N ALA A 307 19.19 -17.73 16.36
CA ALA A 307 18.60 -17.80 17.70
C ALA A 307 19.45 -18.71 18.61
N PRO A 308 19.63 -18.38 19.91
CA PRO A 308 20.40 -19.21 20.84
C PRO A 308 19.94 -20.68 20.87
N GLU A 309 20.84 -21.60 21.23
CA GLU A 309 20.63 -23.07 21.33
C GLU A 309 19.37 -23.51 22.14
N GLU A 310 18.68 -22.60 22.83
CA GLU A 310 17.40 -22.83 23.53
C GLU A 310 16.19 -23.08 22.60
N THR A 311 16.38 -23.07 21.29
CA THR A 311 15.29 -23.23 20.30
C THR A 311 15.07 -24.69 19.84
N ALA A 312 15.87 -25.65 20.34
CA ALA A 312 15.76 -27.05 19.95
C ALA A 312 14.53 -27.74 20.60
N LEU A 313 13.49 -27.99 19.80
CA LEU A 313 12.30 -28.73 20.24
C LEU A 313 12.65 -30.19 20.58
N THR A 314 12.16 -30.64 21.74
CA THR A 314 12.20 -32.06 22.11
C THR A 314 11.37 -32.90 21.12
N ALA A 315 11.66 -34.21 21.02
CA ALA A 315 10.86 -35.12 20.19
C ALA A 315 9.38 -35.14 20.58
N VAL A 316 9.09 -34.94 21.88
CA VAL A 316 7.72 -34.88 22.41
C VAL A 316 7.02 -33.60 21.95
N GLN A 317 7.69 -32.44 22.04
CA GLN A 317 7.15 -31.16 21.55
C GLN A 317 6.95 -31.17 20.02
N ARG A 318 7.90 -31.72 19.25
CA ARG A 318 7.74 -31.90 17.80
C ARG A 318 6.54 -32.76 17.45
N THR A 319 6.38 -33.90 18.13
CA THR A 319 5.24 -34.79 17.93
C THR A 319 3.91 -34.07 18.20
N ALA A 320 3.84 -33.25 19.26
CA ALA A 320 2.63 -32.50 19.59
C ALA A 320 2.30 -31.41 18.55
N LEU A 321 3.31 -30.69 18.03
CA LEU A 321 3.11 -29.70 16.96
C LEU A 321 2.78 -30.36 15.62
N GLN A 322 3.36 -31.53 15.33
CA GLN A 322 3.08 -32.28 14.11
C GLN A 322 1.64 -32.81 14.09
N LYS A 323 1.06 -33.14 15.25
CA LYS A 323 -0.38 -33.46 15.35
C LYS A 323 -1.24 -32.31 14.89
N ILE A 324 -0.86 -31.06 15.20
CA ILE A 324 -1.56 -29.88 14.68
C ILE A 324 -1.45 -29.94 13.16
N VAL A 325 -0.25 -29.89 12.57
CA VAL A 325 -0.04 -29.84 11.11
C VAL A 325 -0.71 -30.98 10.34
N ASN A 326 -0.82 -32.17 10.92
CA ASN A 326 -1.42 -33.35 10.28
C ASN A 326 -2.96 -33.39 10.33
N LEU A 327 -3.62 -32.46 11.01
CA LEU A 327 -5.08 -32.38 10.99
C LEU A 327 -5.58 -31.92 9.61
N PRO A 328 -6.69 -32.51 9.10
CA PRO A 328 -7.35 -32.01 7.89
C PRO A 328 -7.74 -30.54 8.03
N LEU A 329 -7.67 -29.77 6.94
CA LEU A 329 -8.02 -28.34 6.95
C LEU A 329 -9.51 -28.08 7.23
N ASP A 330 -10.37 -29.07 6.99
CA ASP A 330 -11.81 -29.07 7.26
C ASP A 330 -12.17 -29.65 8.63
N VAL A 331 -11.19 -29.83 9.52
CA VAL A 331 -11.44 -30.32 10.88
C VAL A 331 -12.38 -29.40 11.67
N GLU A 332 -13.32 -30.01 12.38
CA GLU A 332 -14.22 -29.29 13.29
C GLU A 332 -13.43 -28.45 14.32
N PRO A 333 -13.81 -27.18 14.56
CA PRO A 333 -13.08 -26.27 15.46
C PRO A 333 -12.83 -26.83 16.86
N ASP A 334 -13.78 -27.57 17.42
CA ASP A 334 -13.63 -28.18 18.76
C ASP A 334 -12.48 -29.19 18.81
N LYS A 335 -12.37 -30.02 17.78
CA LYS A 335 -11.30 -31.03 17.67
C LYS A 335 -9.94 -30.38 17.43
N LEU A 336 -9.91 -29.24 16.74
CA LEU A 336 -8.70 -28.44 16.58
C LEU A 336 -8.27 -27.78 17.91
N ILE A 337 -9.22 -27.25 18.68
CA ILE A 337 -8.96 -26.70 20.02
C ILE A 337 -8.37 -27.77 20.95
N GLU A 338 -8.88 -28.99 20.93
CA GLU A 338 -8.34 -30.11 21.73
C GLU A 338 -6.85 -30.39 21.42
N VAL A 339 -6.48 -30.43 20.14
CA VAL A 339 -5.09 -30.68 19.72
C VAL A 339 -4.18 -29.49 20.04
N LEU A 340 -4.70 -28.26 19.98
CA LEU A 340 -3.98 -27.06 20.43
C LEU A 340 -3.74 -27.08 21.93
N ASP A 341 -4.74 -27.49 22.73
CA ASP A 341 -4.62 -27.63 24.18
C ASP A 341 -3.57 -28.68 24.57
N GLU A 342 -3.53 -29.82 23.87
CA GLU A 342 -2.49 -30.84 24.05
C GLU A 342 -1.08 -30.29 23.77
N ALA A 343 -0.93 -29.55 22.66
CA ALA A 343 0.35 -28.95 22.29
C ALA A 343 0.78 -27.86 23.28
N LEU A 344 -0.13 -26.99 23.72
CA LEU A 344 0.14 -25.97 24.73
C LEU A 344 0.55 -26.58 26.07
N CYS A 345 -0.09 -27.68 26.48
CA CYS A 345 0.29 -28.42 27.69
C CYS A 345 1.70 -29.01 27.57
N THR A 346 2.02 -29.58 26.41
CA THR A 346 3.33 -30.20 26.12
C THR A 346 4.47 -29.18 26.08
N LEU A 347 4.18 -27.92 25.74
CA LEU A 347 5.16 -26.82 25.74
C LEU A 347 5.46 -26.26 27.16
N GLY A 348 4.72 -26.64 28.21
CA GLY A 348 5.00 -26.30 29.61
C GLY A 348 4.54 -24.90 30.08
N VAL A 349 4.73 -24.55 31.37
CA VAL A 349 4.29 -23.28 31.98
C VAL A 349 5.46 -22.42 32.45
N GLU A 350 5.61 -21.20 31.90
CA GLU A 350 6.08 -20.05 32.68
C GLU A 350 5.59 -18.70 32.13
N THR A 351 5.12 -17.89 33.09
CA THR A 351 4.53 -16.53 33.10
C THR A 351 3.44 -16.14 32.10
N ALA A 352 2.25 -15.91 32.67
CA ALA A 352 1.15 -15.18 32.04
C ALA A 352 1.63 -13.82 31.51
N VAL A 353 1.34 -13.54 30.25
CA VAL A 353 1.37 -12.17 29.72
C VAL A 353 0.31 -11.40 30.49
N THR A 354 0.72 -10.55 31.42
CA THR A 354 -0.18 -9.64 32.11
C THR A 354 -0.73 -8.64 31.10
N THR A 355 -2.03 -8.37 31.18
CA THR A 355 -2.81 -7.47 30.32
C THR A 355 -2.33 -6.01 30.31
N ALA A 356 -1.27 -5.67 31.05
CA ALA A 356 -0.81 -4.30 31.27
C ALA A 356 0.26 -3.82 30.27
N ASN A 357 0.86 -4.70 29.45
CA ASN A 357 1.90 -4.32 28.47
C ASN A 357 1.43 -4.39 27.00
N VAL A 358 0.12 -4.33 26.76
CA VAL A 358 -0.48 -4.47 25.42
C VAL A 358 -0.43 -3.14 24.67
N HIS A 359 0.77 -2.69 24.31
CA HIS A 359 0.95 -1.70 23.26
C HIS A 359 2.23 -2.02 22.51
N LYS A 360 2.07 -2.73 21.38
CA LYS A 360 2.79 -2.57 20.11
C LYS A 360 2.85 -3.92 19.35
N PHE A 361 2.93 -3.76 18.03
CA PHE A 361 3.46 -4.68 17.02
C PHE A 361 2.47 -5.58 16.26
N ASP A 362 2.64 -5.50 14.92
CA ASP A 362 2.25 -6.33 13.77
C ASP A 362 0.86 -7.03 13.66
N VAL A 363 0.34 -7.14 12.43
CA VAL A 363 -1.01 -7.72 12.16
C VAL A 363 -1.12 -9.22 12.39
N TYR A 364 -0.04 -9.99 12.34
CA TYR A 364 -0.11 -11.38 12.80
C TYR A 364 -0.31 -11.46 14.33
N ASP A 365 0.18 -10.46 15.08
CA ASP A 365 0.02 -10.36 16.52
C ASP A 365 -1.30 -9.67 16.91
N SER A 366 -2.02 -9.04 15.97
CA SER A 366 -3.39 -8.57 16.21
C SER A 366 -4.42 -9.70 16.35
N TYR A 367 -4.17 -10.85 15.69
CA TYR A 367 -4.95 -12.07 15.92
C TYR A 367 -4.35 -12.92 17.05
N PHE A 368 -3.01 -12.90 17.21
CA PHE A 368 -2.32 -13.85 18.10
C PHE A 368 -1.61 -13.29 19.36
N ASN A 369 -1.64 -11.98 19.64
CA ASN A 369 -1.06 -11.38 20.86
C ASN A 369 0.31 -11.97 21.29
N VAL A 370 1.24 -12.18 20.35
CA VAL A 370 2.58 -12.75 20.65
C VAL A 370 3.64 -11.67 20.46
N SER A 371 4.62 -11.58 21.34
CA SER A 371 5.76 -10.66 21.16
C SER A 371 6.88 -11.36 20.39
N ARG A 372 7.42 -10.72 19.34
CA ARG A 372 8.60 -11.19 18.57
C ARG A 372 9.86 -10.35 18.87
N THR A 373 10.15 -10.07 20.13
CA THR A 373 11.43 -9.41 20.48
C THR A 373 12.57 -10.43 20.46
N SER A 374 13.77 -10.00 20.08
CA SER A 374 15.02 -10.79 20.12
C SER A 374 15.44 -11.28 21.52
N GLU A 375 14.62 -11.00 22.53
CA GLU A 375 14.82 -11.31 23.94
C GLU A 375 13.97 -12.50 24.42
N GLN A 376 13.04 -13.01 23.61
CA GLN A 376 12.19 -14.15 23.98
C GLN A 376 12.64 -15.44 23.29
N SER A 377 12.71 -16.54 24.05
CA SER A 377 13.03 -17.87 23.52
C SER A 377 12.00 -18.29 22.45
N GLY A 378 12.40 -19.05 21.42
CA GLY A 378 11.48 -19.48 20.37
C GLY A 378 10.31 -20.34 20.88
N LEU A 379 10.45 -20.99 22.05
CA LEU A 379 9.38 -21.68 22.76
C LEU A 379 8.30 -20.71 23.29
N THR A 380 8.70 -19.55 23.81
CA THR A 380 7.79 -18.50 24.28
C THR A 380 6.94 -17.97 23.12
N PHE A 381 7.58 -17.75 21.97
CA PHE A 381 6.90 -17.33 20.75
C PHE A 381 5.90 -18.40 20.25
N LEU A 382 6.34 -19.66 20.11
CA LEU A 382 5.48 -20.78 19.69
C LEU A 382 4.23 -20.89 20.55
N ARG A 383 4.40 -20.77 21.86
CA ARG A 383 3.29 -20.86 22.80
C ARG A 383 2.31 -19.71 22.64
N GLY A 384 2.79 -18.48 22.52
CA GLY A 384 1.90 -17.35 22.30
C GLY A 384 1.09 -17.53 21.01
N LEU A 385 1.74 -18.00 19.95
CA LEU A 385 1.11 -18.21 18.65
C LEU A 385 -0.04 -19.21 18.75
N LEU A 386 0.21 -20.36 19.38
CA LEU A 386 -0.79 -21.39 19.61
C LEU A 386 -1.91 -20.92 20.54
N GLN A 387 -1.56 -20.22 21.62
CA GLN A 387 -2.51 -19.77 22.64
C GLN A 387 -3.53 -18.82 22.03
N ALA A 388 -3.09 -17.94 21.16
CA ALA A 388 -3.99 -16.97 20.63
C ALA A 388 -4.69 -17.45 19.36
N TYR A 389 -4.12 -18.39 18.60
CA TYR A 389 -4.87 -19.13 17.59
C TYR A 389 -6.05 -19.87 18.21
N ARG A 390 -5.81 -20.50 19.36
CA ARG A 390 -6.87 -21.08 20.18
C ARG A 390 -7.90 -20.05 20.65
N ASN A 391 -7.48 -18.86 21.11
CA ASN A 391 -8.41 -17.82 21.56
C ASN A 391 -9.29 -17.30 20.42
N VAL A 392 -8.72 -17.13 19.23
CA VAL A 392 -9.48 -16.78 18.03
C VAL A 392 -10.54 -17.85 17.75
N LEU A 393 -10.19 -19.14 17.72
CA LEU A 393 -11.16 -20.22 17.52
C LEU A 393 -12.30 -20.22 18.55
N LEU A 394 -11.99 -19.98 19.83
CA LEU A 394 -12.99 -19.90 20.90
C LEU A 394 -13.91 -18.67 20.77
N ASP A 395 -13.38 -17.53 20.34
CA ASP A 395 -14.19 -16.33 20.12
C ASP A 395 -15.11 -16.48 18.89
N LEU A 396 -14.70 -17.26 17.88
CA LEU A 396 -15.52 -17.55 16.70
C LEU A 396 -16.73 -18.45 16.97
N GLN A 397 -16.66 -19.25 18.04
CA GLN A 397 -17.77 -20.07 18.51
C GLN A 397 -18.84 -19.25 19.24
N LYS A 398 -18.56 -17.99 19.61
CA LYS A 398 -19.52 -17.11 20.30
C LYS A 398 -20.39 -16.35 19.29
N PRO A 399 -21.72 -16.35 19.43
CA PRO A 399 -22.59 -15.54 18.59
C PRO A 399 -22.38 -14.03 18.82
N PRO A 400 -22.50 -13.18 17.78
CA PRO A 400 -22.73 -13.54 16.38
C PRO A 400 -21.45 -14.04 15.70
N HIS A 401 -21.53 -15.15 14.96
CA HIS A 401 -20.38 -15.74 14.25
C HIS A 401 -19.75 -14.73 13.30
N THR A 402 -18.44 -14.49 13.45
CA THR A 402 -17.74 -13.30 12.93
C THR A 402 -16.75 -13.57 11.81
N LEU A 403 -16.54 -14.84 11.43
CA LEU A 403 -15.77 -15.20 10.22
C LEU A 403 -16.61 -16.06 9.28
N THR A 404 -16.41 -15.83 7.99
CA THR A 404 -16.92 -16.62 6.88
C THR A 404 -16.17 -17.96 6.79
N VAL A 405 -16.78 -18.95 6.13
CA VAL A 405 -16.21 -20.29 5.86
C VAL A 405 -14.82 -20.24 5.18
N ILE A 406 -14.42 -19.08 4.64
CA ILE A 406 -13.17 -18.84 3.90
C ILE A 406 -12.02 -18.40 4.83
N GLU A 407 -12.30 -17.72 5.95
CA GLU A 407 -11.26 -17.10 6.78
C GLU A 407 -10.60 -18.09 7.76
N LEU A 408 -11.31 -19.14 8.18
CA LEU A 408 -10.78 -20.20 9.04
C LEU A 408 -9.65 -21.01 8.37
N PRO A 409 -9.78 -21.47 7.11
CA PRO A 409 -8.70 -22.09 6.36
C PRO A 409 -7.46 -21.19 6.19
N LEU A 410 -7.64 -19.88 6.01
CA LEU A 410 -6.52 -18.94 5.86
C LEU A 410 -5.73 -18.75 7.16
N LEU A 411 -6.43 -18.56 8.28
CA LEU A 411 -5.80 -18.52 9.60
C LEU A 411 -5.07 -19.84 9.89
N ARG A 412 -5.63 -20.96 9.45
CA ARG A 412 -5.05 -22.29 9.61
C ARG A 412 -3.77 -22.47 8.79
N ILE A 413 -3.78 -22.08 7.52
CA ILE A 413 -2.59 -22.11 6.65
C ILE A 413 -1.48 -21.23 7.23
N ALA A 414 -1.83 -20.06 7.77
CA ALA A 414 -0.87 -19.17 8.43
C ALA A 414 -0.23 -19.81 9.69
N LEU A 415 -1.01 -20.50 10.51
CA LEU A 415 -0.49 -21.25 11.66
C LEU A 415 0.46 -22.38 11.20
N GLU A 416 0.05 -23.21 10.24
CA GLU A 416 0.88 -24.31 9.75
C GLU A 416 2.19 -23.81 9.13
N THR A 417 2.11 -22.73 8.35
CA THR A 417 3.30 -22.08 7.76
C THR A 417 4.25 -21.60 8.84
N SER A 418 3.73 -21.04 9.93
CA SER A 418 4.53 -20.60 11.08
C SER A 418 5.12 -21.78 11.85
N LEU A 419 4.39 -22.88 12.03
CA LEU A 419 4.86 -24.07 12.74
C LEU A 419 5.96 -24.83 11.96
N ARG A 420 5.89 -24.86 10.63
CA ARG A 420 6.91 -25.49 9.77
C ARG A 420 8.28 -24.80 9.86
N GLN A 421 8.35 -23.58 10.40
CA GLN A 421 9.61 -22.86 10.65
C GLN A 421 10.48 -23.52 11.73
N PHE A 422 9.92 -24.47 12.50
CA PHE A 422 10.59 -25.11 13.63
C PHE A 422 11.13 -26.52 13.34
N ASP A 423 11.28 -26.88 12.06
CA ASP A 423 11.80 -28.16 11.59
C ASP A 423 11.19 -29.35 12.35
N LEU A 424 9.88 -29.53 12.18
CA LEU A 424 9.11 -30.57 12.85
C LEU A 424 9.38 -31.98 12.28
N SER A 425 10.24 -32.09 11.26
CA SER A 425 10.64 -33.32 10.56
C SER A 425 11.57 -34.24 11.35
#